data_AF-A0A2X1SFU3-F1
#
_entry.id   AF-A0A2X1SFU3-F1
#
_cell.length_a   1.000
_cell.length_b   1.000
_cell.length_c   1.000
_cell.angle_alpha   90.00
_cell.angle_beta   90.00
_cell.angle_gamma   90.00
#
_symmetry.space_group_name_H-M   'P 1'
#
loop_
_entity.id
_entity.type
_entity.pdbx_description
1 polymer ?
#
loop_
_entity_poly.entity_id
_entity_poly.type
_entity_poly.pdbx_seq_one_letter_code
_entity_poly.pdbx_strand_id
1 'polypeptide(L)'
;MVVVGCAQTLRRILALNITPRAELRIIDHPAEASFSPATINVIDEPLSDPQGLRPGEVQAQAGDLAFRCIRRATALALEGAVAAIATAPLNKRRCISPGTLIPAIPNCWPT
;
A
#
# COMPACT_ATOMS: atom_id res chain seq x y z
N MET A 1 -13.28 -2.73 -2.23
CA MET A 1 -12.18 -1.75 -2.08
C MET A 1 -11.06 -2.08 -3.04
N VAL A 2 -10.21 -1.10 -3.37
CA VAL A 2 -8.95 -1.30 -4.11
C VAL A 2 -7.79 -1.03 -3.18
N VAL A 3 -6.80 -1.93 -3.15
CA VAL A 3 -5.60 -1.85 -2.33
C VAL A 3 -4.42 -1.50 -3.23
N VAL A 4 -3.62 -0.51 -2.84
CA VAL A 4 -2.37 -0.20 -3.55
C VAL A 4 -1.20 -0.73 -2.72
N GLY A 5 -0.45 -1.70 -3.23
CA GLY A 5 0.66 -2.30 -2.51
C GLY A 5 1.21 -3.56 -3.15
N CYS A 6 2.23 -4.14 -2.51
CA CYS A 6 2.91 -5.32 -3.04
C CYS A 6 2.03 -6.58 -2.91
N ALA A 7 1.57 -7.10 -4.05
CA ALA A 7 0.78 -8.32 -4.13
C ALA A 7 1.52 -9.54 -3.56
N GLN A 8 2.85 -9.62 -3.74
CA GLN A 8 3.65 -10.72 -3.20
C GLN A 8 3.67 -10.71 -1.67
N THR A 9 3.74 -9.53 -1.04
CA THR A 9 3.63 -9.39 0.42
C THR A 9 2.25 -9.82 0.91
N LEU A 10 1.18 -9.43 0.20
CA LEU A 10 -0.18 -9.85 0.53
C LEU A 10 -0.37 -11.37 0.41
N ARG A 11 0.14 -11.98 -0.68
CA ARG A 11 0.14 -13.45 -0.85
C ARG A 11 0.85 -14.17 0.28
N ARG A 12 1.99 -13.64 0.74
CA ARG A 12 2.74 -14.18 1.87
C ARG A 12 1.92 -14.14 3.15
N ILE A 13 1.22 -13.05 3.44
CA ILE A 13 0.36 -12.92 4.62
C ILE A 13 -0.82 -13.90 4.55
N LEU A 14 -1.47 -14.03 3.39
CA LEU A 14 -2.55 -15.01 3.19
C LEU A 14 -2.06 -16.44 3.40
N ALA A 15 -0.83 -16.76 2.99
CA ALA A 15 -0.22 -18.08 3.19
C ALA A 15 0.06 -18.42 4.67
N LEU A 16 0.15 -17.42 5.56
CA LEU A 16 0.29 -17.63 7.00
C LEU A 16 -1.01 -18.10 7.68
N ASN A 17 -2.14 -18.13 6.95
CA ASN A 17 -3.47 -18.51 7.48
C ASN A 17 -3.91 -17.73 8.73
N ILE A 18 -3.39 -16.53 8.93
CA ILE A 18 -3.76 -15.64 10.05
C ILE A 18 -4.95 -14.71 9.71
N THR A 19 -5.43 -14.76 8.47
CA THR A 19 -6.56 -13.97 7.94
C THR A 19 -7.55 -14.89 7.22
N PRO A 20 -8.83 -14.48 7.08
CA PRO A 20 -9.78 -15.17 6.20
C PRO A 20 -9.23 -15.33 4.78
N ARG A 21 -9.62 -16.41 4.09
CA ARG A 21 -9.24 -16.63 2.70
C ARG A 21 -9.83 -15.53 1.84
N ALA A 22 -8.98 -14.90 1.04
CA ALA A 22 -9.36 -13.91 0.05
C ALA A 22 -8.61 -14.16 -1.25
N GLU A 23 -9.29 -13.95 -2.37
CA GLU A 23 -8.71 -13.96 -3.70
C GLU A 23 -8.10 -12.58 -3.99
N LEU A 24 -6.83 -12.56 -4.38
CA LEU A 24 -6.16 -11.33 -4.81
C LEU A 24 -6.33 -11.18 -6.32
N ARG A 25 -7.11 -10.18 -6.73
CA ARG A 25 -7.26 -9.80 -8.13
C ARG A 25 -6.32 -8.63 -8.43
N ILE A 26 -5.32 -8.86 -9.26
CA ILE A 26 -4.42 -7.80 -9.69
C ILE A 26 -5.09 -6.99 -10.80
N ILE A 27 -5.11 -5.67 -10.65
CA ILE A 27 -5.68 -4.72 -11.60
C ILE A 27 -4.72 -3.56 -11.81
N ASP A 28 -4.74 -2.94 -12.99
CA ASP A 28 -3.89 -1.77 -13.28
C ASP A 28 -4.60 -0.46 -12.96
N HIS A 29 -5.92 -0.43 -13.12
CA HIS A 29 -6.76 0.74 -12.89
C HIS A 29 -7.99 0.44 -12.00
N PRO A 30 -8.41 1.34 -11.09
CA PRO A 30 -9.59 1.15 -10.23
C PRO A 30 -10.89 0.84 -11.00
N ALA A 31 -11.02 1.28 -12.25
CA ALA A 31 -12.18 1.00 -13.09
C ALA A 31 -12.33 -0.49 -13.47
N GLU A 32 -11.25 -1.28 -13.39
CA GLU A 32 -11.25 -2.73 -13.64
C GLU A 32 -11.59 -3.56 -12.39
N ALA A 33 -11.79 -2.88 -11.26
CA ALA A 33 -12.05 -3.52 -9.98
C ALA A 33 -13.40 -4.25 -10.02
N SER A 34 -13.38 -5.52 -9.63
CA SER A 34 -14.59 -6.31 -9.43
C SER A 34 -14.81 -6.50 -7.93
N PHE A 35 -15.94 -6.04 -7.42
CA PHE A 35 -16.25 -6.16 -6.00
C PHE A 35 -17.13 -7.39 -5.75
N SER A 36 -16.48 -8.52 -5.48
CA SER A 36 -17.12 -9.76 -5.03
C SER A 36 -16.77 -10.07 -3.57
N PRO A 37 -17.64 -10.82 -2.86
CA PRO A 37 -17.31 -11.36 -1.55
C PRO A 37 -15.98 -12.14 -1.63
N ALA A 38 -15.12 -11.95 -0.63
CA ALA A 38 -13.80 -12.57 -0.55
C ALA A 38 -12.80 -12.21 -1.68
N THR A 39 -13.03 -11.15 -2.47
CA THR A 39 -12.04 -10.67 -3.45
C THR A 39 -11.46 -9.31 -3.05
N ILE A 40 -10.14 -9.22 -3.06
CA ILE A 40 -9.39 -7.99 -2.83
C ILE A 40 -8.77 -7.58 -4.15
N ASN A 41 -9.19 -6.43 -4.69
CA ASN A 41 -8.57 -5.83 -5.86
C ASN A 41 -7.27 -5.15 -5.42
N VAL A 42 -6.17 -5.43 -6.10
CA VAL A 42 -4.83 -4.94 -5.77
C VAL A 42 -4.22 -4.28 -7.01
N ILE A 43 -3.85 -3.02 -6.87
CA ILE A 43 -2.91 -2.36 -7.78
C ILE A 43 -1.51 -2.67 -7.26
N ASP A 44 -0.80 -3.51 -8.01
CA ASP A 44 0.49 -4.04 -7.57
C ASP A 44 1.58 -2.96 -7.63
N GLU A 45 2.20 -2.70 -6.49
CA GLU A 45 3.39 -1.87 -6.38
C GLU A 45 4.51 -2.78 -5.84
N PRO A 46 5.39 -3.31 -6.70
CA PRO A 46 6.29 -4.38 -6.34
C PRO A 46 7.39 -3.91 -5.38
N LEU A 47 7.87 -4.83 -4.54
CA LEU A 47 9.08 -4.66 -3.75
C LEU A 47 10.27 -5.32 -4.45
N SER A 48 11.47 -4.73 -4.32
CA SER A 48 12.70 -5.34 -4.83
C SER A 48 13.04 -6.65 -4.10
N ASP A 49 12.77 -6.72 -2.79
CA ASP A 49 12.90 -7.94 -2.00
C ASP A 49 11.69 -8.15 -1.06
N PRO A 50 10.62 -8.77 -1.56
CA PRO A 50 9.42 -9.07 -0.76
C PRO A 50 9.67 -10.17 0.30
N GLN A 51 10.67 -11.03 0.10
CA GLN A 51 10.99 -12.11 1.03
C GLN A 51 11.81 -11.61 2.23
N GLY A 52 12.71 -10.66 1.99
CA GLY A 52 13.49 -10.01 3.04
C GLY A 52 12.71 -9.03 3.92
N LEU A 53 11.46 -8.71 3.59
CA LEU A 53 10.62 -7.85 4.42
C LEU A 53 10.26 -8.54 5.76
N ARG A 54 10.78 -8.01 6.86
CA ARG A 54 10.51 -8.50 8.22
C ARG A 54 9.35 -7.76 8.89
N PRO A 55 8.26 -8.44 9.29
CA PRO A 55 7.18 -7.80 10.04
C PRO A 55 7.68 -7.22 11.37
N GLY A 56 7.17 -6.05 11.77
CA GLY A 56 7.53 -5.40 13.03
C GLY A 56 8.87 -4.64 13.05
N GLU A 57 9.67 -4.74 11.99
CA GLU A 57 10.96 -4.05 11.88
C GLU A 57 10.92 -2.85 10.92
N VAL A 58 11.58 -1.76 11.33
CA VAL A 58 11.73 -0.55 10.50
C VAL A 58 12.76 -0.82 9.39
N GLN A 59 12.30 -0.89 8.15
CA GLN A 59 13.13 -1.18 6.97
C GLN A 59 12.99 -0.12 5.88
N ALA A 60 14.05 0.14 5.11
CA ALA A 60 14.08 1.19 4.08
C ALA A 60 13.08 0.89 2.96
N GLN A 61 13.13 -0.35 2.47
CA GLN A 61 12.23 -0.87 1.46
C GLN A 61 10.76 -0.76 1.85
N ALA A 62 10.44 -0.88 3.14
CA ALA A 62 9.07 -0.73 3.63
C ALA A 62 8.60 0.73 3.53
N GLY A 63 9.47 1.69 3.86
CA GLY A 63 9.19 3.11 3.75
C GLY A 63 9.10 3.59 2.30
N ASP A 64 9.99 3.09 1.44
CA ASP A 64 9.97 3.37 0.01
C ASP A 64 8.70 2.81 -0.66
N LEU A 65 8.32 1.57 -0.37
CA LEU A 65 7.04 1.00 -0.82
C LEU A 65 5.86 1.86 -0.36
N ALA A 66 5.81 2.22 0.92
CA ALA A 66 4.76 3.06 1.46
C ALA A 66 4.63 4.40 0.70
N PHE A 67 5.76 5.04 0.42
CA PHE A 67 5.78 6.27 -0.36
C PHE A 67 5.26 6.06 -1.78
N ARG A 68 5.70 4.99 -2.48
CA ARG A 68 5.19 4.64 -3.81
C ARG A 68 3.68 4.38 -3.82
N CYS A 69 3.18 3.65 -2.83
CA CYS A 69 1.74 3.39 -2.67
C CYS A 69 0.94 4.68 -2.51
N ILE A 70 1.41 5.59 -1.63
CA ILE A 70 0.73 6.88 -1.41
C ILE A 70 0.77 7.72 -2.68
N ARG A 71 1.93 7.83 -3.35
CA ARG A 71 2.05 8.56 -4.62
C ARG A 71 1.09 8.03 -5.68
N ARG A 72 0.99 6.70 -5.83
CA ARG A 72 0.08 6.06 -6.79
C ARG A 72 -1.40 6.28 -6.41
N ALA A 73 -1.75 6.13 -5.14
CA ALA A 73 -3.11 6.39 -4.65
C ALA A 73 -3.52 7.87 -4.84
N THR A 74 -2.62 8.80 -4.55
CA THR A 74 -2.85 10.24 -4.76
C THR A 74 -3.03 10.57 -6.25
N ALA A 75 -2.23 9.98 -7.15
CA ALA A 75 -2.41 10.18 -8.59
C ALA A 75 -3.81 9.74 -9.04
N LEU A 76 -4.26 8.56 -8.59
CA LEU A 76 -5.61 8.05 -8.90
C LEU A 76 -6.72 8.94 -8.30
N ALA A 77 -6.50 9.52 -7.12
CA ALA A 77 -7.46 10.45 -6.51
C ALA A 77 -7.53 11.77 -7.27
N LEU A 78 -6.38 12.30 -7.73
CA LEU A 78 -6.32 13.51 -8.55
C LEU A 78 -6.97 13.31 -9.93
N GLU A 79 -6.90 12.10 -10.48
CA GLU A 79 -7.61 11.68 -11.69
C GLU A 79 -9.12 11.49 -11.47
N GLY A 80 -9.60 11.55 -10.23
CA GLY A 80 -11.00 11.28 -9.87
C GLY A 80 -11.38 9.79 -9.92
N ALA A 81 -10.41 8.89 -10.09
CA ALA A 81 -10.63 7.45 -10.17
C ALA A 81 -10.97 6.80 -8.80
N VAL A 82 -10.70 7.49 -7.69
CA VAL A 82 -11.07 7.06 -6.33
C VAL A 82 -11.65 8.22 -5.53
N ALA A 83 -12.68 7.92 -4.73
CA ALA A 83 -13.38 8.93 -3.92
C ALA A 83 -12.66 9.27 -2.60
N ALA A 84 -11.85 8.36 -2.07
CA ALA A 84 -11.12 8.54 -0.80
C ALA A 84 -9.93 7.57 -0.70
N ILE A 85 -8.93 7.93 0.10
CA ILE A 85 -7.76 7.10 0.41
C ILE A 85 -7.79 6.76 1.90
N ALA A 86 -7.74 5.46 2.22
CA ALA A 86 -7.53 4.97 3.59
C ALA A 86 -6.12 4.39 3.70
N THR A 87 -5.24 5.03 4.48
CA THR A 87 -3.87 4.56 4.70
C THR A 87 -3.81 3.57 5.87
N ALA A 88 -3.30 2.36 5.62
CA ALA A 88 -2.91 1.45 6.70
C ALA A 88 -1.86 2.11 7.62
N PRO A 89 -1.75 1.72 8.91
CA PRO A 89 -0.84 2.37 9.84
C PRO A 89 0.62 2.27 9.37
N LEU A 90 1.25 3.43 9.19
CA LEU A 90 2.62 3.57 8.71
C LEU A 90 3.56 3.87 9.87
N ASN A 91 4.73 3.23 9.89
CA ASN A 91 5.74 3.49 10.92
C ASN A 91 6.43 4.84 10.65
N LYS A 92 6.15 5.82 11.51
CA LYS A 92 6.58 7.23 11.41
C LYS A 92 8.11 7.40 11.28
N ARG A 93 8.91 6.42 11.73
CA ARG A 93 10.38 6.49 11.81
C ARG A 93 11.12 6.48 10.47
N ARG A 94 10.46 6.30 9.32
CA ARG A 94 11.18 6.28 8.02
C ARG A 94 10.47 6.96 6.84
N CYS A 95 9.47 7.80 7.09
CA CYS A 95 8.96 8.70 6.04
C CYS A 95 9.95 9.83 5.67
N ILE A 96 11.12 9.91 6.32
CA ILE A 96 12.05 11.02 6.16
C ILE A 96 13.25 10.56 5.32
N SER A 97 13.07 10.59 4.00
CA SER A 97 14.13 11.10 3.13
C SER A 97 14.08 12.64 3.24
N PRO A 98 15.21 13.35 3.42
CA PRO A 98 15.19 14.80 3.53
C PRO A 98 14.66 15.41 2.22
N GLY A 99 13.40 15.86 2.22
CA GLY A 99 12.77 16.56 1.09
C GLY A 99 11.39 16.07 0.64
N THR A 100 10.85 15.00 1.23
CA THR A 100 9.58 14.42 0.75
C THR A 100 8.41 14.70 1.70
N LEU A 101 7.56 15.66 1.34
CA LEU A 101 6.33 16.01 2.06
C LEU A 101 5.16 15.11 1.62
N ILE A 102 4.47 14.48 2.57
CA ILE A 102 3.23 13.73 2.32
C ILE A 102 2.04 14.53 2.89
N PRO A 103 1.19 15.14 2.06
CA PRO A 103 0.12 16.04 2.52
C PRO A 103 -1.01 15.35 3.31
N ALA A 104 -1.07 14.01 3.29
CA ALA A 104 -2.12 13.23 3.96
C ALA A 104 -1.77 12.78 5.40
N ILE A 105 -0.59 13.11 5.92
CA ILE A 105 -0.16 12.71 7.28
C ILE A 105 0.14 13.97 8.10
N PRO A 106 -0.80 14.45 8.95
CA PRO A 106 -0.70 15.74 9.61
C PRO A 106 0.42 15.84 10.66
N ASN A 107 1.23 14.80 10.84
CA ASN A 107 2.18 14.69 11.94
C ASN A 107 3.65 14.58 11.46
N CYS A 108 3.92 14.96 10.22
CA CYS A 108 5.26 14.98 9.58
C CYS A 108 5.90 16.38 9.52
N TRP A 109 5.34 17.37 10.23
CA TRP A 109 5.90 18.73 10.31
C TRP A 109 7.04 18.77 11.34
N PRO A 110 8.24 19.25 11.00
CA PRO A 110 9.19 19.68 12.02
C PRO A 110 8.64 20.94 12.69
N THR A 111 8.66 20.97 14.03
CA THR A 111 8.55 22.21 14.82
C THR A 111 9.73 23.12 14.55
#